data_AF-A0A2Z5G647-F1
#
_entry.id   AF-A0A2Z5G647-F1
#
_cell.length_a   1.000
_cell.length_b   1.000
_cell.length_c   1.000
_cell.angle_alpha   90.00
_cell.angle_beta   90.00
_cell.angle_gamma   90.00
#
_symmetry.space_group_name_H-M   'P 1'
#
loop_
_entity.id
_entity.type
_entity.pdbx_description
1 polymer ?
#
loop_
_entity_poly.entity_id
_entity_poly.type
_entity_poly.pdbx_seq_one_letter_code
_entity_poly.pdbx_strand_id
1 'polypeptide(L)'
;MNASRSSPPETKPPASTAPNDPSANYAYDGTFYRYIQDGAVRSARVIAPLVVDRLGTSSLLDVGCGAGAWLSEYRKLGVQPCLGVDGDYVKAADLLVPQETFIARDISLPFDLMERFALVQCLEVGEHIETAASGTLVANLVRHGDCILFSAAIPGQGGENHINERPYEFWRALFAEHGYMPYDFLRPLLRRAKEVEIWYRHNVMLYVAASRHGTLPVEVSQSRVPDNEPIANVCSPLYRMRTAILAGLPVSWLSHLAILKHRSILLSRMVRGQR
;
A
#
# COMPACT_ATOMS: atom_id res chain seq x y z
N MET A 1 63.12 6.04 -58.06
CA MET A 1 62.80 7.41 -58.52
C MET A 1 61.41 7.76 -58.03
N ASN A 2 61.30 8.95 -57.44
CA ASN A 2 60.15 9.54 -56.74
C ASN A 2 58.86 9.66 -57.56
N ALA A 3 57.71 9.56 -56.87
CA ALA A 3 56.69 10.62 -56.74
C ALA A 3 55.44 10.02 -56.03
N SER A 4 55.17 10.37 -54.77
CA SER A 4 54.31 11.49 -54.32
C SER A 4 52.80 11.25 -54.42
N ARG A 5 52.14 11.27 -53.24
CA ARG A 5 50.79 11.83 -52.93
C ARG A 5 50.44 11.42 -51.48
N SER A 6 50.76 12.24 -50.48
CA SER A 6 49.91 13.28 -49.85
C SER A 6 48.65 12.74 -49.16
N SER A 7 48.70 12.70 -47.82
CA SER A 7 47.61 12.32 -46.91
C SER A 7 46.46 13.35 -46.88
N PRO A 8 45.20 12.94 -46.64
CA PRO A 8 44.13 13.84 -46.21
C PRO A 8 44.02 13.92 -44.67
N PRO A 9 43.37 14.97 -44.12
CA PRO A 9 43.46 15.36 -42.71
C PRO A 9 42.48 14.61 -41.79
N GLU A 10 42.89 14.44 -40.53
CA GLU A 10 42.04 13.98 -39.42
C GLU A 10 40.90 14.96 -39.14
N THR A 11 39.66 14.51 -39.30
CA THR A 11 38.47 15.21 -38.80
C THR A 11 38.08 14.63 -37.45
N LYS A 12 38.27 15.42 -36.38
CA LYS A 12 37.69 15.18 -35.05
C LYS A 12 36.15 15.06 -35.15
N PRO A 13 35.50 14.10 -34.48
CA PRO A 13 34.04 14.07 -34.39
C PRO A 13 33.53 15.24 -33.54
N PRO A 14 32.34 15.80 -33.85
CA PRO A 14 31.79 16.93 -33.13
C PRO A 14 31.37 16.53 -31.71
N ALA A 15 31.61 17.44 -30.76
CA ALA A 15 31.08 17.37 -29.41
C ALA A 15 29.55 17.41 -29.48
N SER A 16 28.91 16.30 -29.13
CA SER A 16 27.47 16.23 -28.89
C SER A 16 27.19 16.81 -27.50
N THR A 17 26.67 18.03 -27.48
CA THR A 17 25.98 18.62 -26.33
C THR A 17 24.48 18.46 -26.53
N ALA A 18 23.90 17.45 -25.87
CA ALA A 18 22.46 17.31 -25.64
C ALA A 18 22.25 16.55 -24.30
N PRO A 19 21.14 16.80 -23.58
CA PRO A 19 21.11 16.82 -22.12
C PRO A 19 20.89 15.45 -21.46
N ASN A 20 21.34 15.36 -20.21
CA ASN A 20 21.30 14.23 -19.29
C ASN A 20 20.06 13.31 -19.42
N ASP A 21 20.33 12.06 -19.74
CA ASP A 21 19.44 10.90 -19.66
C ASP A 21 19.05 10.59 -18.18
N PRO A 22 17.76 10.45 -17.83
CA PRO A 22 17.31 10.13 -16.48
C PRO A 22 17.43 8.64 -16.10
N SER A 23 18.22 7.84 -16.83
CA SER A 23 18.44 6.41 -16.58
C SER A 23 19.33 6.06 -15.37
N ALA A 24 19.27 6.85 -14.29
CA ALA A 24 19.86 6.51 -12.98
C ALA A 24 18.89 5.74 -12.06
N ASN A 25 17.98 4.97 -12.67
CA ASN A 25 17.18 3.92 -12.02
C ASN A 25 17.97 2.61 -11.97
N TYR A 26 17.55 1.67 -11.09
CA TYR A 26 17.83 0.21 -11.09
C TYR A 26 18.64 -0.43 -9.96
N ALA A 27 19.41 0.29 -9.13
CA ALA A 27 20.07 -0.33 -7.95
C ALA A 27 19.31 -0.11 -6.62
N TYR A 28 18.29 0.75 -6.63
CA TYR A 28 17.57 1.21 -5.44
C TYR A 28 16.32 0.35 -5.12
N ASP A 29 15.91 -0.51 -6.07
CA ASP A 29 14.59 -1.13 -6.09
C ASP A 29 14.47 -2.36 -5.18
N GLY A 30 15.37 -3.34 -5.33
CA GLY A 30 15.23 -4.62 -4.63
C GLY A 30 15.37 -4.54 -3.10
N THR A 31 16.19 -3.63 -2.58
CA THR A 31 16.38 -3.49 -1.11
C THR A 31 15.19 -2.77 -0.46
N PHE A 32 14.58 -1.81 -1.16
CA PHE A 32 13.39 -1.09 -0.71
C PHE A 32 12.16 -1.99 -0.75
N TYR A 33 11.93 -2.69 -1.86
CA TYR A 33 10.87 -3.68 -1.98
C TYR A 33 10.96 -4.75 -0.88
N ARG A 34 12.16 -5.29 -0.62
CA ARG A 34 12.37 -6.25 0.48
C ARG A 34 12.10 -5.66 1.86
N TYR A 35 12.48 -4.40 2.11
CA TYR A 35 12.20 -3.74 3.40
C TYR A 35 10.70 -3.56 3.64
N ILE A 36 9.97 -3.06 2.63
CA ILE A 36 8.52 -2.86 2.69
C ILE A 36 7.81 -4.21 2.85
N GLN A 37 8.23 -5.22 2.08
CA GLN A 37 7.75 -6.59 2.22
C GLN A 37 7.97 -7.14 3.63
N ASP A 38 9.16 -6.98 4.22
CA ASP A 38 9.44 -7.45 5.57
C ASP A 38 8.55 -6.76 6.62
N GLY A 39 8.29 -5.45 6.47
CA GLY A 39 7.36 -4.70 7.32
C GLY A 39 5.91 -5.15 7.18
N ALA A 40 5.47 -5.38 5.95
CA ALA A 40 4.15 -5.92 5.65
C ALA A 40 3.98 -7.33 6.21
N VAL A 41 4.96 -8.23 6.04
CA VAL A 41 4.95 -9.59 6.61
C VAL A 41 4.87 -9.55 8.14
N ARG A 42 5.69 -8.74 8.81
CA ARG A 42 5.63 -8.60 10.28
C ARG A 42 4.28 -8.09 10.76
N SER A 43 3.71 -7.12 10.05
CA SER A 43 2.40 -6.54 10.37
C SER A 43 1.28 -7.57 10.15
N ALA A 44 1.32 -8.28 9.02
CA ALA A 44 0.36 -9.32 8.67
C ALA A 44 0.35 -10.47 9.68
N ARG A 45 1.51 -10.88 10.22
CA ARG A 45 1.59 -11.90 11.28
C ARG A 45 0.81 -11.56 12.54
N VAL A 46 0.57 -10.28 12.80
CA VAL A 46 -0.21 -9.83 13.97
C VAL A 46 -1.65 -9.53 13.59
N ILE A 47 -1.86 -8.85 12.47
CA ILE A 47 -3.20 -8.42 12.06
C ILE A 47 -4.03 -9.59 11.50
N ALA A 48 -3.45 -10.44 10.64
CA ALA A 48 -4.19 -11.49 9.96
C ALA A 48 -4.86 -12.48 10.94
N PRO A 49 -4.20 -12.97 12.01
CA PRO A 49 -4.87 -13.82 13.01
C PRO A 49 -6.06 -13.14 13.68
N LEU A 50 -5.95 -11.84 14.01
CA LEU A 50 -7.06 -11.07 14.60
C LEU A 50 -8.23 -10.95 13.63
N VAL A 51 -7.95 -10.75 12.35
CA VAL A 51 -8.98 -10.65 11.32
C VAL A 51 -9.66 -12.00 11.08
N VAL A 52 -8.89 -13.08 10.95
CA VAL A 52 -9.42 -14.44 10.77
C VAL A 52 -10.28 -14.86 11.96
N ASP A 53 -9.80 -14.66 13.19
CA ASP A 53 -10.53 -14.97 14.43
C ASP A 53 -11.85 -14.19 14.53
N ARG A 54 -11.81 -12.88 14.26
CA ARG A 54 -12.97 -12.00 14.48
C ARG A 54 -13.96 -11.94 13.33
N LEU A 55 -13.58 -12.31 12.11
CA LEU A 55 -14.47 -12.26 10.95
C LEU A 55 -14.79 -13.65 10.38
N GLY A 56 -14.12 -14.71 10.85
CA GLY A 56 -14.27 -16.06 10.29
C GLY A 56 -13.86 -16.11 8.81
N THR A 57 -12.80 -15.39 8.44
CA THR A 57 -12.37 -15.23 7.05
C THR A 57 -11.98 -16.57 6.42
N SER A 58 -12.80 -17.08 5.50
CA SER A 58 -12.54 -18.33 4.78
C SER A 58 -11.84 -18.13 3.44
N SER A 59 -12.02 -16.97 2.80
CA SER A 59 -11.36 -16.59 1.55
C SER A 59 -10.97 -15.12 1.53
N LEU A 60 -9.92 -14.78 0.77
CA LEU A 60 -9.33 -13.44 0.71
C LEU A 60 -9.05 -12.99 -0.73
N LEU A 61 -9.43 -11.76 -1.05
CA LEU A 61 -8.87 -10.98 -2.15
C LEU A 61 -8.04 -9.84 -1.59
N ASP A 62 -6.77 -9.73 -1.98
CA ASP A 62 -5.87 -8.63 -1.61
C ASP A 62 -5.58 -7.77 -2.87
N VAL A 63 -6.12 -6.56 -2.91
CA VAL A 63 -6.00 -5.62 -4.03
C VAL A 63 -4.90 -4.61 -3.72
N GLY A 64 -3.93 -4.47 -4.62
CA GLY A 64 -2.66 -3.80 -4.33
C GLY A 64 -1.74 -4.65 -3.45
N CYS A 65 -1.73 -5.97 -3.67
CA CYS A 65 -1.06 -6.94 -2.81
C CYS A 65 0.48 -6.90 -2.87
N GLY A 66 1.06 -6.15 -3.80
CA GLY A 66 2.47 -6.16 -4.16
C GLY A 66 2.92 -7.59 -4.46
N ALA A 67 4.00 -8.02 -3.80
CA ALA A 67 4.49 -9.39 -3.91
C ALA A 67 3.71 -10.44 -3.09
N GLY A 68 2.57 -10.08 -2.48
CA GLY A 68 1.74 -10.99 -1.71
C GLY A 68 2.21 -11.24 -0.28
N ALA A 69 2.80 -10.23 0.38
CA ALA A 69 3.22 -10.33 1.79
C ALA A 69 2.07 -10.73 2.71
N TRP A 70 0.92 -10.05 2.59
CA TRP A 70 -0.30 -10.35 3.37
C TRP A 70 -0.87 -11.71 3.00
N LEU A 71 -1.02 -11.99 1.70
CA LEU A 71 -1.47 -13.30 1.19
C LEU A 71 -0.66 -14.46 1.78
N SER A 72 0.66 -14.30 1.88
CA SER A 72 1.54 -15.35 2.42
C SER A 72 1.23 -15.71 3.87
N GLU A 73 0.82 -14.74 4.70
CA GLU A 73 0.49 -14.95 6.11
C GLU A 73 -0.95 -15.45 6.28
N TYR A 74 -1.92 -14.95 5.50
CA TYR A 74 -3.28 -15.49 5.51
C TYR A 74 -3.34 -16.97 5.08
N ARG A 75 -2.54 -17.37 4.08
CA ARG A 75 -2.45 -18.77 3.66
C ARG A 75 -1.91 -19.70 4.75
N LYS A 76 -0.97 -19.24 5.59
CA LYS A 76 -0.46 -20.01 6.75
C LYS A 76 -1.54 -20.25 7.81
N LEU A 77 -2.55 -19.37 7.86
CA LEU A 77 -3.72 -19.50 8.73
C LEU A 77 -4.82 -20.39 8.12
N GLY A 78 -4.60 -20.96 6.93
CA GLY A 78 -5.55 -21.86 6.26
C GLY A 78 -6.63 -21.15 5.45
N VAL A 79 -6.57 -19.83 5.27
CA VAL A 79 -7.52 -19.08 4.43
C VAL A 79 -7.29 -19.47 2.97
N GLN A 80 -8.29 -20.05 2.32
CA GLN A 80 -8.27 -20.42 0.91
C GLN A 80 -9.71 -20.45 0.34
N PRO A 81 -9.94 -19.90 -0.88
CA PRO A 81 -8.95 -19.31 -1.78
C PRO A 81 -8.38 -17.97 -1.27
N CYS A 82 -7.12 -17.71 -1.62
CA CYS A 82 -6.44 -16.42 -1.44
C CYS A 82 -5.96 -15.96 -2.82
N LEU A 83 -6.32 -14.74 -3.21
CA LEU A 83 -5.98 -14.17 -4.51
C LEU A 83 -5.46 -12.75 -4.35
N GLY A 84 -4.36 -12.46 -5.03
CA GLY A 84 -3.77 -11.13 -5.13
C GLY A 84 -4.03 -10.47 -6.48
N VAL A 85 -4.29 -9.18 -6.48
CA VAL A 85 -4.33 -8.35 -7.69
C VAL A 85 -3.38 -7.18 -7.50
N ASP A 86 -2.45 -6.98 -8.43
CA ASP A 86 -1.61 -5.78 -8.49
C ASP A 86 -1.08 -5.58 -9.93
N GLY A 87 -0.35 -4.51 -10.21
CA GLY A 87 0.16 -4.19 -11.54
C GLY A 87 1.20 -5.18 -12.09
N ASP A 88 1.43 -5.13 -13.39
CA ASP A 88 2.39 -5.96 -14.14
C ASP A 88 3.88 -5.63 -13.84
N TYR A 89 4.10 -4.58 -13.07
CA TYR A 89 5.41 -4.24 -12.50
C TYR A 89 5.87 -5.29 -11.48
N VAL A 90 4.96 -5.98 -10.79
CA VAL A 90 5.28 -7.08 -9.87
C VAL A 90 5.76 -8.29 -10.69
N LYS A 91 7.00 -8.72 -10.47
CA LYS A 91 7.59 -9.85 -11.19
C LYS A 91 7.33 -11.16 -10.47
N ALA A 92 7.05 -12.21 -11.25
CA ALA A 92 6.79 -13.55 -10.71
C ALA A 92 7.91 -14.08 -9.79
N ALA A 93 9.16 -13.71 -10.08
CA ALA A 93 10.33 -14.10 -9.28
C ALA A 93 10.35 -13.47 -7.87
N ASP A 94 9.63 -12.38 -7.67
CA ASP A 94 9.59 -11.65 -6.39
C ASP A 94 8.37 -12.03 -5.53
N LEU A 95 7.44 -12.84 -6.07
CA LEU A 95 6.24 -13.25 -5.36
C LEU A 95 6.57 -14.10 -4.14
N LEU A 96 5.92 -13.79 -3.02
CA LEU A 96 5.99 -14.54 -1.76
C LEU A 96 4.93 -15.65 -1.68
N VAL A 97 4.13 -15.79 -2.73
CA VAL A 97 3.03 -16.74 -2.89
C VAL A 97 3.11 -17.40 -4.27
N PRO A 98 2.44 -18.55 -4.47
CA PRO A 98 2.42 -19.21 -5.77
C PRO A 98 1.84 -18.28 -6.86
N GLN A 99 2.43 -18.31 -8.05
CA GLN A 99 2.08 -17.38 -9.14
C GLN A 99 0.60 -17.49 -9.55
N GLU A 100 0.01 -18.68 -9.43
CA GLU A 100 -1.42 -18.93 -9.70
C GLU A 100 -2.37 -18.19 -8.75
N THR A 101 -1.85 -17.65 -7.64
CA THR A 101 -2.60 -16.84 -6.68
C THR A 101 -2.43 -15.34 -6.90
N PHE A 102 -1.88 -14.92 -8.04
CA PHE A 102 -1.65 -13.53 -8.41
C PHE A 102 -2.19 -13.22 -9.80
N ILE A 103 -2.82 -12.06 -9.95
CA ILE A 103 -3.31 -11.53 -11.23
C ILE A 103 -2.73 -10.13 -11.44
N ALA A 104 -1.99 -9.97 -12.54
CA ALA A 104 -1.51 -8.66 -12.99
C ALA A 104 -2.66 -7.84 -13.60
N ARG A 105 -3.09 -6.76 -12.94
CA ARG A 105 -4.06 -5.77 -13.44
C ARG A 105 -3.80 -4.38 -12.88
N ASP A 106 -4.09 -3.37 -13.68
CA ASP A 106 -4.17 -1.99 -13.19
C ASP A 106 -5.45 -1.83 -12.34
N ILE A 107 -5.25 -1.68 -11.04
CA ILE A 107 -6.33 -1.55 -10.05
C ILE A 107 -7.02 -0.19 -10.09
N SER A 108 -6.46 0.79 -10.82
CA SER A 108 -7.09 2.09 -11.09
C SER A 108 -8.21 2.00 -12.13
N LEU A 109 -8.25 0.88 -12.88
CA LEU A 109 -9.27 0.58 -13.89
C LEU A 109 -10.34 -0.37 -13.33
N PRO A 110 -11.58 -0.32 -13.84
CA PRO A 110 -12.62 -1.26 -13.44
C PRO A 110 -12.21 -2.71 -13.75
N PHE A 111 -12.43 -3.61 -12.79
CA PHE A 111 -12.26 -5.04 -13.03
C PHE A 111 -13.32 -5.87 -12.30
N ASP A 112 -13.54 -7.06 -12.85
CA ASP A 112 -14.43 -8.08 -12.29
C ASP A 112 -13.71 -9.43 -12.37
N LEU A 113 -13.67 -10.14 -11.25
CA LEU A 113 -13.15 -11.50 -11.13
C LEU A 113 -14.26 -12.55 -11.24
N MET A 114 -15.53 -12.11 -11.30
CA MET A 114 -16.72 -12.96 -11.27
C MET A 114 -16.80 -13.85 -10.02
N GLU A 115 -16.18 -13.41 -8.93
CA GLU A 115 -16.08 -14.14 -7.66
C GLU A 115 -16.19 -13.15 -6.49
N ARG A 116 -16.75 -13.62 -5.37
CA ARG A 116 -16.78 -12.87 -4.10
C ARG A 116 -16.00 -13.61 -3.02
N PHE A 117 -15.36 -12.84 -2.15
CA PHE A 117 -14.49 -13.32 -1.09
C PHE A 117 -15.09 -12.98 0.27
N ALA A 118 -14.79 -13.80 1.28
CA ALA A 118 -15.21 -13.55 2.65
C ALA A 118 -14.59 -12.25 3.22
N LEU A 119 -13.37 -11.93 2.76
CA LEU A 119 -12.70 -10.66 3.02
C LEU A 119 -12.08 -10.13 1.71
N VAL A 120 -12.28 -8.85 1.45
CA VAL A 120 -11.48 -8.09 0.49
C VAL A 120 -10.58 -7.15 1.27
N GLN A 121 -9.33 -7.00 0.86
CA GLN A 121 -8.34 -6.18 1.53
C GLN A 121 -7.67 -5.23 0.53
N CYS A 122 -7.35 -4.02 0.98
CA CYS A 122 -6.57 -3.03 0.22
C CYS A 122 -5.90 -2.08 1.22
N LEU A 123 -4.60 -2.29 1.49
CA LEU A 123 -3.89 -1.62 2.60
C LEU A 123 -2.69 -0.81 2.12
N GLU A 124 -2.72 0.50 2.38
CA GLU A 124 -1.70 1.48 1.95
C GLU A 124 -1.53 1.49 0.42
N VAL A 125 -2.65 1.59 -0.28
CA VAL A 125 -2.72 1.58 -1.74
C VAL A 125 -3.39 2.85 -2.27
N GLY A 126 -4.44 3.34 -1.58
CA GLY A 126 -5.25 4.46 -2.05
C GLY A 126 -4.47 5.75 -2.27
N GLU A 127 -3.36 5.94 -1.55
CA GLU A 127 -2.46 7.08 -1.64
C GLU A 127 -1.56 7.09 -2.89
N HIS A 128 -1.40 5.94 -3.55
CA HIS A 128 -0.53 5.76 -4.72
C HIS A 128 -1.28 5.88 -6.05
N ILE A 129 -2.62 5.84 -6.03
CA ILE A 129 -3.46 5.99 -7.22
C ILE A 129 -3.90 7.44 -7.40
N GLU A 130 -4.21 7.85 -8.63
CA GLU A 130 -4.76 9.18 -8.87
C GLU A 130 -6.10 9.38 -8.13
N THR A 131 -6.35 10.57 -7.60
CA THR A 131 -7.62 10.87 -6.89
C THR A 131 -8.84 10.52 -7.74
N ALA A 132 -8.80 10.78 -9.05
CA ALA A 132 -9.89 10.49 -9.98
C ALA A 132 -10.23 8.98 -10.05
N ALA A 133 -9.27 8.10 -9.76
CA ALA A 133 -9.46 6.65 -9.72
C ALA A 133 -9.97 6.13 -8.36
N SER A 134 -10.06 6.97 -7.32
CA SER A 134 -10.45 6.54 -5.96
C SER A 134 -11.83 5.87 -5.93
N GLY A 135 -12.80 6.42 -6.66
CA GLY A 135 -14.14 5.83 -6.77
C GLY A 135 -14.11 4.48 -7.48
N THR A 136 -13.32 4.36 -8.55
CA THR A 136 -13.11 3.09 -9.26
C THR A 136 -12.48 2.03 -8.35
N LEU A 137 -11.44 2.40 -7.58
CA LEU A 137 -10.83 1.49 -6.61
C LEU A 137 -11.88 0.99 -5.61
N VAL A 138 -12.65 1.88 -4.98
CA VAL A 138 -13.70 1.48 -4.02
C VAL A 138 -14.75 0.60 -4.69
N ALA A 139 -15.21 0.94 -5.89
CA ALA A 139 -16.14 0.14 -6.67
C ALA A 139 -15.59 -1.27 -6.99
N ASN A 140 -14.28 -1.38 -7.28
CA ASN A 140 -13.61 -2.66 -7.43
C ASN A 140 -13.65 -3.45 -6.13
N LEU A 141 -13.35 -2.85 -4.97
CA LEU A 141 -13.35 -3.57 -3.69
C LEU A 141 -14.73 -4.12 -3.32
N VAL A 142 -15.76 -3.27 -3.32
CA VAL A 142 -17.13 -3.65 -2.90
C VAL A 142 -17.81 -4.66 -3.84
N ARG A 143 -17.37 -4.72 -5.11
CA ARG A 143 -17.80 -5.73 -6.08
C ARG A 143 -17.37 -7.15 -5.69
N HIS A 144 -16.32 -7.30 -4.88
CA HIS A 144 -15.74 -8.60 -4.57
C HIS A 144 -15.98 -9.08 -3.13
N GLY A 145 -16.67 -8.33 -2.27
CA GLY A 145 -17.00 -8.81 -0.93
C GLY A 145 -17.76 -7.81 -0.09
N ASP A 146 -18.38 -8.29 1.00
CA ASP A 146 -19.19 -7.46 1.89
C ASP A 146 -18.39 -6.92 3.09
N CYS A 147 -17.19 -7.47 3.32
CA CYS A 147 -16.25 -7.06 4.35
C CYS A 147 -14.97 -6.59 3.66
N ILE A 148 -14.66 -5.30 3.79
CA ILE A 148 -13.50 -4.66 3.15
C ILE A 148 -12.56 -4.15 4.23
N LEU A 149 -11.35 -4.71 4.33
CA LEU A 149 -10.31 -4.17 5.19
C LEU A 149 -9.48 -3.17 4.39
N PHE A 150 -9.58 -1.88 4.74
CA PHE A 150 -9.02 -0.80 3.96
C PHE A 150 -8.06 0.05 4.78
N SER A 151 -6.97 0.52 4.16
CA SER A 151 -6.16 1.60 4.71
C SER A 151 -5.53 2.42 3.58
N ALA A 152 -5.35 3.71 3.84
CA ALA A 152 -4.65 4.62 2.95
C ALA A 152 -4.06 5.77 3.77
N ALA A 153 -2.97 6.34 3.27
CA ALA A 153 -2.31 7.44 3.95
C ALA A 153 -3.21 8.69 4.06
N ILE A 154 -3.27 9.29 5.26
CA ILE A 154 -3.96 10.57 5.49
C ILE A 154 -3.03 11.76 5.18
N PRO A 155 -3.58 12.96 4.91
CA PRO A 155 -2.77 14.13 4.55
C PRO A 155 -1.60 14.41 5.50
N GLY A 156 -0.41 14.53 4.91
CA GLY A 156 0.84 14.84 5.60
C GLY A 156 1.56 13.64 6.20
N GLN A 157 1.05 12.41 6.02
CA GLN A 157 1.81 11.22 6.43
C GLN A 157 3.10 11.07 5.61
N GLY A 158 3.04 11.44 4.34
CA GLY A 158 4.15 11.37 3.39
C GLY A 158 4.54 9.93 3.05
N GLY A 159 5.31 9.80 1.98
CA GLY A 159 5.83 8.53 1.51
C GLY A 159 6.28 8.65 0.06
N GLU A 160 6.84 7.56 -0.46
CA GLU A 160 7.27 7.52 -1.86
C GLU A 160 6.03 7.39 -2.75
N ASN A 161 5.89 8.27 -3.75
CA ASN A 161 4.75 8.29 -4.67
C ASN A 161 3.37 8.40 -4.00
N HIS A 162 3.28 9.09 -2.85
CA HIS A 162 1.99 9.45 -2.25
C HIS A 162 1.41 10.65 -3.00
N ILE A 163 0.55 10.39 -3.98
CA ILE A 163 -0.10 11.41 -4.81
C ILE A 163 -1.55 11.69 -4.39
N ASN A 164 -2.12 10.86 -3.52
CA ASN A 164 -3.53 10.90 -3.14
C ASN A 164 -3.74 10.67 -1.63
N GLU A 165 -3.03 11.41 -0.79
CA GLU A 165 -3.28 11.37 0.66
C GLU A 165 -4.63 12.03 0.98
N ARG A 166 -5.60 11.24 1.44
CA ARG A 166 -6.98 11.68 1.66
C ARG A 166 -7.45 11.38 3.09
N PRO A 167 -8.26 12.27 3.69
CA PRO A 167 -8.75 12.06 5.05
C PRO A 167 -9.69 10.85 5.10
N TYR A 168 -9.86 10.26 6.29
CA TYR A 168 -10.76 9.10 6.47
C TYR A 168 -12.19 9.35 5.95
N GLU A 169 -12.71 10.57 6.12
CA GLU A 169 -14.06 10.92 5.65
C GLU A 169 -14.20 10.89 4.12
N PHE A 170 -13.12 11.11 3.37
CA PHE A 170 -13.14 10.97 1.91
C PHE A 170 -13.40 9.52 1.51
N TRP A 171 -12.63 8.58 2.07
CA TRP A 171 -12.81 7.15 1.81
C TRP A 171 -14.14 6.63 2.35
N ARG A 172 -14.55 7.09 3.53
CA ARG A 172 -15.85 6.79 4.12
C ARG A 172 -17.00 7.20 3.19
N ALA A 173 -16.95 8.39 2.61
CA ALA A 173 -17.99 8.86 1.70
C ALA A 173 -18.12 7.94 0.48
N LEU A 174 -16.99 7.56 -0.15
CA LEU A 174 -16.99 6.63 -1.29
C LEU A 174 -17.58 5.26 -0.90
N PHE A 175 -17.22 4.71 0.25
CA PHE A 175 -17.82 3.46 0.73
C PHE A 175 -19.32 3.60 1.04
N ALA A 176 -19.74 4.75 1.58
CA ALA A 176 -21.14 5.02 1.91
C ALA A 176 -22.03 5.10 0.66
N GLU A 177 -21.51 5.57 -0.48
CA GLU A 177 -22.21 5.53 -1.78
C GLU A 177 -22.60 4.10 -2.20
N HIS A 178 -21.88 3.10 -1.69
CA HIS A 178 -22.15 1.68 -1.92
C HIS A 178 -22.87 0.99 -0.74
N GLY A 179 -23.30 1.73 0.29
CA GLY A 179 -23.99 1.19 1.45
C GLY A 179 -23.09 0.47 2.46
N TYR A 180 -21.81 0.85 2.54
CA TYR A 180 -20.84 0.30 3.51
C TYR A 180 -20.64 1.25 4.69
N MET A 181 -20.42 0.69 5.87
CA MET A 181 -20.21 1.44 7.11
C MET A 181 -18.84 1.09 7.74
N PRO A 182 -18.14 2.07 8.34
CA PRO A 182 -16.86 1.84 9.02
C PRO A 182 -16.98 1.23 10.42
N TYR A 183 -16.04 0.36 10.76
CA TYR A 183 -15.89 -0.35 12.04
C TYR A 183 -14.42 -0.32 12.49
N ASP A 184 -14.16 0.26 13.66
CA ASP A 184 -12.81 0.50 14.18
C ASP A 184 -12.42 -0.52 15.27
N PHE A 185 -12.48 -1.81 14.94
CA PHE A 185 -12.16 -2.86 15.92
C PHE A 185 -10.65 -3.14 16.04
N LEU A 186 -9.85 -2.85 15.01
CA LEU A 186 -8.42 -3.20 14.97
C LEU A 186 -7.54 -2.15 15.63
N ARG A 187 -7.66 -0.86 15.29
CA ARG A 187 -6.72 0.18 15.77
C ARG A 187 -6.60 0.23 17.30
N PRO A 188 -7.69 0.03 18.09
CA PRO A 188 -7.58 -0.08 19.54
C PRO A 188 -6.66 -1.23 20.01
N LEU A 189 -6.73 -2.39 19.34
CA LEU A 189 -5.90 -3.57 19.63
C LEU A 189 -4.44 -3.36 19.22
N LEU A 190 -4.22 -2.65 18.13
CA LEU A 190 -2.90 -2.41 17.54
C LEU A 190 -2.13 -1.27 18.21
N ARG A 191 -2.74 -0.54 19.15
CA ARG A 191 -2.14 0.65 19.79
C ARG A 191 -0.78 0.39 20.44
N ARG A 192 -0.49 -0.83 20.91
CA ARG A 192 0.78 -1.20 21.56
C ARG A 192 1.61 -2.23 20.78
N ALA A 193 1.11 -2.72 19.65
CA ALA A 193 1.79 -3.66 18.76
C ALA A 193 2.93 -2.92 18.04
N LYS A 194 4.17 -3.04 18.55
CA LYS A 194 5.33 -2.30 17.99
C LYS A 194 5.90 -2.96 16.75
N GLU A 195 5.58 -4.23 16.57
CA GLU A 195 5.91 -5.06 15.43
C GLU A 195 5.07 -4.74 14.18
N VAL A 196 3.90 -4.12 14.38
CA VAL A 196 3.04 -3.63 13.31
C VAL A 196 3.51 -2.23 12.90
N GLU A 197 3.70 -2.05 11.61
CA GLU A 197 4.13 -0.76 11.06
C GLU A 197 3.11 0.33 11.41
N ILE A 198 3.64 1.53 11.70
CA ILE A 198 2.87 2.60 12.33
C ILE A 198 1.68 3.07 11.48
N TRP A 199 1.80 3.03 10.16
CA TRP A 199 0.74 3.41 9.23
C TRP A 199 -0.46 2.46 9.33
N TYR A 200 -0.26 1.14 9.34
CA TYR A 200 -1.36 0.17 9.53
C TYR A 200 -2.08 0.39 10.86
N ARG A 201 -1.33 0.71 11.94
CA ARG A 201 -1.92 0.97 13.27
C ARG A 201 -2.81 2.21 13.31
N HIS A 202 -2.58 3.15 12.41
CA HIS A 202 -3.32 4.42 12.35
C HIS A 202 -4.46 4.38 11.34
N ASN A 203 -4.22 3.73 10.20
CA ASN A 203 -5.04 3.91 9.00
C ASN A 203 -6.04 2.78 8.78
N VAL A 204 -5.81 1.58 9.33
CA VAL A 204 -6.67 0.42 9.05
C VAL A 204 -8.09 0.62 9.57
N MET A 205 -9.06 0.33 8.70
CA MET A 205 -10.50 0.42 8.98
C MET A 205 -11.22 -0.73 8.28
N LEU A 206 -12.20 -1.33 8.95
CA LEU A 206 -13.09 -2.29 8.30
C LEU A 206 -14.33 -1.56 7.80
N TYR A 207 -14.67 -1.74 6.52
CA TYR A 207 -15.93 -1.30 5.94
C TYR A 207 -16.82 -2.51 5.67
N VAL A 208 -18.04 -2.50 6.18
CA VAL A 208 -18.98 -3.63 6.03
C VAL A 208 -20.28 -3.17 5.39
N ALA A 209 -20.77 -3.93 4.41
CA ALA A 209 -22.07 -3.72 3.78
C ALA A 209 -23.18 -3.74 4.85
N ALA A 210 -24.16 -2.84 4.73
CA ALA A 210 -25.24 -2.73 5.71
C ALA A 210 -26.03 -4.04 5.90
N SER A 211 -26.18 -4.84 4.85
CA SER A 211 -26.82 -6.16 4.87
C SER A 211 -26.11 -7.16 5.81
N ARG A 212 -24.82 -6.97 6.09
CA ARG A 212 -24.01 -7.90 6.90
C ARG A 212 -23.88 -7.51 8.36
N HIS A 213 -24.30 -6.30 8.76
CA HIS A 213 -24.17 -5.83 10.14
C HIS A 213 -24.71 -6.83 11.17
N GLY A 214 -25.92 -7.37 10.97
CA GLY A 214 -26.55 -8.32 11.89
C GLY A 214 -25.87 -9.69 12.01
N THR A 215 -24.88 -9.97 11.16
CA THR A 215 -24.12 -11.24 11.15
C THR A 215 -22.70 -11.09 11.68
N LEU A 216 -22.28 -9.87 12.00
CA LEU A 216 -20.96 -9.60 12.56
C LEU A 216 -20.91 -10.02 14.02
N PRO A 217 -19.78 -10.57 14.50
CA PRO A 217 -19.57 -10.80 15.92
C PRO A 217 -19.76 -9.53 16.74
N VAL A 218 -20.25 -9.69 17.97
CA VAL A 218 -20.67 -8.58 18.83
C VAL A 218 -19.54 -7.56 19.02
N GLU A 219 -18.32 -8.03 19.20
CA GLU A 219 -17.13 -7.18 19.40
C GLU A 219 -16.85 -6.30 18.18
N VAL A 220 -17.07 -6.82 16.97
CA VAL A 220 -16.90 -6.04 15.74
C VAL A 220 -18.06 -5.08 15.59
N SER A 221 -19.30 -5.55 15.77
CA SER A 221 -20.52 -4.72 15.65
C SER A 221 -20.50 -3.50 16.58
N GLN A 222 -19.99 -3.65 17.80
CA GLN A 222 -19.87 -2.56 18.79
C GLN A 222 -18.83 -1.50 18.41
N SER A 223 -17.92 -1.82 17.47
CA SER A 223 -16.89 -0.88 16.99
C SER A 223 -17.36 0.01 15.82
N ARG A 224 -18.63 -0.09 15.42
CA ARG A 224 -19.19 0.75 14.35
C ARG A 224 -18.96 2.22 14.68
N VAL A 225 -18.38 2.97 13.73
CA VAL A 225 -18.25 4.42 13.85
C VAL A 225 -19.59 5.06 13.44
N PRO A 226 -20.25 5.85 14.31
CA PRO A 226 -21.54 6.47 13.99
C PRO A 226 -21.49 7.44 12.80
N ASP A 227 -22.56 7.50 11.99
CA ASP A 227 -22.65 8.32 10.76
C ASP A 227 -22.43 9.82 11.00
N ASN A 228 -22.80 10.29 12.18
CA ASN A 228 -22.69 11.67 12.62
C ASN A 228 -21.37 12.00 13.35
N GLU A 229 -20.46 11.03 13.49
CA GLU A 229 -19.17 11.21 14.17
C GLU A 229 -18.02 11.02 13.18
N PRO A 230 -16.99 11.88 13.21
CA PRO A 230 -15.82 11.70 12.37
C PRO A 230 -15.00 10.49 12.84
N ILE A 231 -14.39 9.78 11.89
CA ILE A 231 -13.43 8.72 12.21
C ILE A 231 -12.24 9.34 12.97
N ALA A 232 -12.04 8.89 14.20
CA ALA A 232 -11.03 9.44 15.09
C ALA A 232 -9.62 9.29 14.50
N ASN A 233 -8.83 10.37 14.56
CA ASN A 233 -7.40 10.33 14.24
C ASN A 233 -6.60 9.87 15.48
N VAL A 234 -6.28 8.59 15.52
CA VAL A 234 -5.55 7.91 16.60
C VAL A 234 -4.04 8.19 16.62
N CYS A 235 -3.52 8.97 15.67
CA CYS A 235 -2.12 9.37 15.66
C CYS A 235 -1.76 10.14 16.94
N SER A 236 -0.55 9.93 17.47
CA SER A 236 -0.08 10.68 18.64
C SER A 236 -0.03 12.18 18.35
N PRO A 237 -0.20 13.08 19.34
CA PRO A 237 -0.16 14.52 19.11
C PRO A 237 1.12 15.00 18.42
N LEU A 238 2.27 14.42 18.78
CA LEU A 238 3.56 14.68 18.13
C LEU A 238 3.56 14.23 16.67
N TYR A 239 2.99 13.06 16.39
CA TYR A 239 2.84 12.58 15.02
C TYR A 239 1.90 13.48 14.21
N ARG A 240 0.77 13.92 14.79
CA ARG A 240 -0.16 14.86 14.13
C ARG A 240 0.47 16.22 13.87
N MET A 241 1.27 16.73 14.80
CA MET A 241 2.01 17.98 14.61
C MET A 241 3.01 17.84 13.47
N ARG A 242 3.77 16.74 13.44
CA ARG A 242 4.65 16.40 12.32
C ARG A 242 3.88 16.34 11.01
N THR A 243 2.78 15.59 10.93
CA THR A 243 2.01 15.46 9.68
C THR A 243 1.40 16.78 9.26
N ALA A 244 0.92 17.62 10.19
CA ALA A 244 0.39 18.94 9.88
C ALA A 244 1.46 19.89 9.28
N ILE A 245 2.69 19.86 9.82
CA ILE A 245 3.82 20.60 9.25
C ILE A 245 4.13 20.09 7.84
N LEU A 246 4.14 18.77 7.65
CA LEU A 246 4.45 18.14 6.37
C LEU A 246 3.34 18.38 5.33
N ALA A 247 2.07 18.40 5.71
CA ALA A 247 0.94 18.63 4.81
C ALA A 247 0.98 20.01 4.11
N GLY A 248 1.68 20.99 4.69
CA GLY A 248 1.89 22.31 4.09
C GLY A 248 3.05 22.36 3.09
N LEU A 249 3.82 21.28 2.92
CA LEU A 249 4.97 21.24 2.02
C LEU A 249 4.59 20.65 0.65
N PRO A 250 5.28 21.06 -0.45
CA PRO A 250 5.10 20.43 -1.75
C PRO A 250 5.38 18.92 -1.68
N VAL A 251 4.58 18.11 -2.40
CA VAL A 251 4.71 16.64 -2.42
C VAL A 251 6.14 16.19 -2.80
N SER A 252 6.78 16.89 -3.75
CA SER A 252 8.17 16.60 -4.14
C SER A 252 9.16 16.68 -2.96
N TRP A 253 8.97 17.64 -2.05
CA TRP A 253 9.79 17.78 -0.85
C TRP A 253 9.54 16.66 0.15
N LEU A 254 8.28 16.23 0.30
CA LEU A 254 7.92 15.11 1.16
C LEU A 254 8.55 13.80 0.69
N SER A 255 8.51 13.54 -0.62
CA SER A 255 9.16 12.36 -1.22
C SER A 255 10.67 12.40 -0.98
N HIS A 256 11.34 13.54 -1.15
CA HIS A 256 12.78 13.67 -0.85
C HIS A 256 13.11 13.45 0.65
N LEU A 257 12.31 13.99 1.57
CA LEU A 257 12.50 13.78 3.01
C LEU A 257 12.28 12.31 3.42
N ALA A 258 11.29 11.64 2.81
CA ALA A 258 11.04 10.22 3.02
C ALA A 258 12.24 9.38 2.58
N ILE A 259 12.81 9.67 1.39
CA ILE A 259 14.01 9.01 0.87
C ILE A 259 15.21 9.21 1.82
N LEU A 260 15.43 10.42 2.33
CA LEU A 260 16.54 10.72 3.25
C LEU A 260 16.39 10.00 4.61
N LYS A 261 15.18 9.94 5.16
CA LYS A 261 14.88 9.16 6.38
C LYS A 261 15.11 7.67 6.15
N HIS A 262 14.75 7.16 4.98
CA HIS A 262 14.96 5.75 4.64
C HIS A 262 16.45 5.39 4.60
N ARG A 263 17.28 6.24 3.96
CA ARG A 263 18.74 6.07 3.94
C ARG A 263 19.33 5.96 5.34
N SER A 264 18.92 6.83 6.26
CA SER A 264 19.44 6.80 7.63
C SER A 264 19.01 5.56 8.42
N ILE A 265 17.79 5.06 8.22
CA ILE A 265 17.31 3.82 8.86
C ILE A 265 18.10 2.61 8.34
N LEU A 266 18.28 2.48 7.02
CA LEU A 266 19.08 1.40 6.42
C LEU A 266 20.52 1.40 6.93
N LEU A 267 21.18 2.57 6.91
CA LEU A 267 22.53 2.76 7.47
C LEU A 267 22.60 2.33 8.95
N SER A 268 21.61 2.73 9.76
CA SER A 268 21.59 2.36 11.18
C SER A 268 21.35 0.86 11.46
N ARG A 269 20.76 0.13 10.50
CA ARG A 269 20.53 -1.32 10.60
C ARG A 269 21.72 -2.12 10.06
N MET A 270 22.39 -1.66 9.01
CA MET A 270 23.67 -2.22 8.55
C MET A 270 24.74 -2.17 9.65
N VAL A 271 24.81 -1.05 10.38
CA VAL A 271 25.73 -0.89 11.52
C VAL A 271 25.37 -1.79 12.71
N ARG A 272 24.09 -2.17 12.86
CA ARG A 272 23.61 -3.05 13.94
C ARG A 272 23.66 -4.55 13.58
N GLY A 273 23.62 -4.91 12.30
CA GLY A 273 23.75 -6.29 11.83
C GLY A 273 25.19 -6.79 11.68
N GLN A 274 26.19 -5.94 11.94
CA GLN A 274 27.62 -6.29 11.98
C GLN A 274 28.16 -6.48 13.41
N ARG A 275 27.30 -6.57 14.43
CA ARG A 275 27.67 -6.87 15.82
C ARG A 275 27.04 -8.16 16.29
#